data_AF-A0A2V9XPM9-F1
#
_entry.id   AF-A0A2V9XPM9-F1
#
_cell.length_a   1.000
_cell.length_b   1.000
_cell.length_c   1.000
_cell.angle_alpha   90.00
_cell.angle_beta   90.00
_cell.angle_gamma   90.00
#
_symmetry.space_group_name_H-M   'P 1'
#
loop_
_entity.id
_entity.type
_entity.pdbx_description
1 polymer ?
#
loop_
_entity_poly.entity_id
_entity_poly.type
_entity_poly.pdbx_seq_one_letter_code
_entity_poly.pdbx_strand_id
1 'polypeptide(L)'
;LSALQLKIVRGTGQMVTVGQVFEPVVLRVTDSSPTPNPVQGAGVTFQSFVLRPLADPPIDSGGESNNGQNAMPVILSSSQLVVTSDSSGLASLVPWPGSNSGAVQIEVVASAGTSAAQQFTALSLWPVPAASVGVAAPVPLAAGVPSSQTRRQNSGNPDFPERSEPQKNLR
;
A
#
# COMPACT_ATOMS: atom_id res chain seq x y z
N LEU A 1 25.25 -7.40 -37.83
CA LEU A 1 23.79 -7.49 -37.53
C LEU A 1 23.54 -6.61 -36.32
N SER A 2 22.59 -5.68 -36.38
CA SER A 2 22.22 -4.84 -35.22
C SER A 2 21.37 -5.67 -34.25
N ALA A 3 21.67 -5.63 -32.96
CA ALA A 3 20.89 -6.31 -31.93
C ALA A 3 19.77 -5.38 -31.42
N LEU A 4 18.74 -5.96 -30.81
CA LEU A 4 17.68 -5.19 -30.14
C LEU A 4 18.10 -4.87 -28.69
N GLN A 5 17.54 -3.79 -28.17
CA GLN A 5 17.61 -3.39 -26.77
C GLN A 5 16.19 -3.10 -26.25
N LEU A 6 15.98 -3.36 -24.96
CA LEU A 6 14.71 -3.11 -24.26
C LEU A 6 14.98 -2.16 -23.10
N LYS A 7 14.11 -1.14 -22.95
CA LYS A 7 14.16 -0.21 -21.84
C LYS A 7 12.78 -0.01 -21.24
N ILE A 8 12.71 0.00 -19.91
CA ILE A 8 11.48 0.40 -19.22
C ILE A 8 11.27 1.91 -19.34
N VAL A 9 10.09 2.29 -19.79
CA VAL A 9 9.66 3.68 -19.87
C VAL A 9 8.84 4.06 -18.63
N ARG A 10 7.89 3.22 -18.22
CA ARG A 10 7.04 3.45 -17.04
C ARG A 10 6.34 2.18 -16.54
N GLY A 11 5.71 2.28 -15.36
CA GLY A 11 4.77 1.28 -14.84
C GLY A 11 5.42 0.13 -14.07
N THR A 12 6.62 0.29 -13.53
CA THR A 12 7.29 -0.79 -12.77
C THR A 12 7.28 -0.59 -11.28
N GLY A 13 7.42 -1.68 -10.52
CA GLY A 13 7.48 -1.62 -9.07
C GLY A 13 6.14 -1.22 -8.45
N GLN A 14 5.04 -1.54 -9.11
CA GLN A 14 3.71 -1.13 -8.68
C GLN A 14 3.28 -1.89 -7.43
N MET A 15 2.57 -1.22 -6.54
CA MET A 15 1.87 -1.81 -5.41
C MET A 15 0.41 -1.35 -5.47
N VAL A 16 -0.52 -2.30 -5.54
CA VAL A 16 -1.95 -2.04 -5.58
C VAL A 16 -2.67 -2.83 -4.50
N THR A 17 -3.85 -2.37 -4.10
CA THR A 17 -4.71 -3.16 -3.20
C THR A 17 -5.33 -4.34 -3.95
N VAL A 18 -5.58 -5.46 -3.29
CA VAL A 18 -6.31 -6.60 -3.86
C VAL A 18 -7.62 -6.12 -4.53
N GLY A 19 -7.81 -6.51 -5.78
CA GLY A 19 -8.97 -6.12 -6.60
C GLY A 19 -8.81 -4.82 -7.38
N GLN A 20 -7.72 -4.06 -7.17
CA GLN A 20 -7.38 -2.90 -8.00
C GLN A 20 -6.62 -3.32 -9.26
N VAL A 21 -6.74 -2.51 -10.31
CA VAL A 21 -6.07 -2.73 -11.60
C VAL A 21 -4.68 -2.12 -11.55
N PHE A 22 -3.70 -2.80 -12.14
CA PHE A 22 -2.35 -2.28 -12.33
C PHE A 22 -2.31 -1.28 -13.48
N GLU A 23 -1.44 -0.28 -13.39
CA GLU A 23 -1.10 0.58 -14.51
C GLU A 23 -0.37 -0.20 -15.61
N PRO A 24 -0.49 0.19 -16.89
CA PRO A 24 0.27 -0.43 -17.96
C PRO A 24 1.78 -0.22 -17.77
N VAL A 25 2.55 -1.31 -17.85
CA VAL A 25 4.01 -1.25 -17.98
C VAL A 25 4.33 -1.01 -19.44
N VAL A 26 5.14 0.01 -19.71
CA VAL A 26 5.53 0.37 -21.08
C VAL A 26 7.03 0.19 -21.24
N LEU A 27 7.40 -0.55 -22.28
CA LEU A 27 8.76 -0.80 -22.70
C LEU A 27 9.02 -0.10 -24.02
N ARG A 28 10.27 0.29 -24.25
CA ARG A 28 10.77 0.80 -25.52
C ARG A 28 11.79 -0.17 -26.10
N VAL A 29 11.58 -0.52 -27.36
CA VAL A 29 12.49 -1.32 -28.17
C VAL A 29 13.33 -0.38 -29.02
N THR A 30 14.65 -0.51 -28.92
CA THR A 30 15.61 0.23 -29.75
C THR A 30 16.61 -0.70 -30.41
N ASP A 31 17.28 -0.22 -31.45
CA ASP A 31 18.46 -0.89 -32.00
C ASP A 31 19.70 -0.70 -31.10
N SER A 32 20.75 -1.47 -31.36
CA SER A 32 22.03 -1.39 -30.65
C SER A 32 23.02 -0.39 -31.28
N SER A 33 22.52 0.60 -32.03
CA SER A 33 23.40 1.59 -32.68
C SER A 33 23.94 2.60 -31.67
N PRO A 34 25.01 3.36 -32.00
CA PRO A 34 25.53 4.41 -31.11
C PRO A 34 24.51 5.50 -30.75
N THR A 35 23.47 5.67 -31.56
CA THR A 35 22.32 6.54 -31.29
C THR A 35 21.06 5.69 -31.42
N PRO A 36 20.60 5.05 -30.32
CA PRO A 36 19.56 4.03 -30.38
C PRO A 36 18.27 4.51 -31.05
N ASN A 37 17.92 3.88 -32.17
CA ASN A 37 16.70 4.20 -32.92
C ASN A 37 15.54 3.31 -32.44
N PRO A 38 14.31 3.85 -32.27
CA PRO A 38 13.16 3.03 -31.97
C PRO A 38 12.87 2.03 -33.10
N VAL A 39 12.55 0.79 -32.73
CA VAL A 39 12.26 -0.27 -33.70
C VAL A 39 10.76 -0.55 -33.72
N GLN A 40 10.13 -0.31 -34.87
CA GLN A 40 8.74 -0.66 -35.13
C GLN A 40 8.62 -2.13 -35.53
N GLY A 41 7.53 -2.79 -35.12
CA GLY A 41 7.24 -4.16 -35.55
C GLY A 41 8.04 -5.23 -34.81
N ALA A 42 8.81 -4.86 -33.79
CA ALA A 42 9.55 -5.83 -32.99
C ALA A 42 8.59 -6.61 -32.09
N GLY A 43 8.70 -7.93 -32.11
CA GLY A 43 7.96 -8.80 -31.18
C GLY A 43 8.59 -8.76 -29.79
N VAL A 44 7.83 -8.26 -28.81
CA VAL A 44 8.18 -8.29 -27.39
C VAL A 44 7.39 -9.40 -26.72
N THR A 45 8.08 -10.39 -26.18
CA THR A 45 7.49 -11.47 -25.41
C THR A 45 7.49 -11.10 -23.94
N PHE A 46 6.33 -11.10 -23.31
CA PHE A 46 6.16 -10.95 -21.88
C PHE A 46 5.84 -12.32 -21.27
N GLN A 47 6.70 -12.79 -20.38
CA GLN A 47 6.47 -13.96 -19.54
C GLN A 47 6.15 -13.47 -18.13
N SER A 48 4.95 -13.77 -17.63
CA SER A 48 4.52 -13.39 -16.29
C SER A 48 4.38 -14.61 -15.40
N PHE A 49 4.80 -14.48 -14.14
CA PHE A 49 4.65 -15.46 -13.08
C PHE A 49 3.90 -14.80 -11.93
N VAL A 50 2.81 -15.42 -11.49
CA VAL A 50 2.08 -15.00 -10.29
C VAL A 50 2.57 -15.87 -9.15
N LEU A 51 3.06 -15.26 -8.08
CA LEU A 51 3.67 -15.90 -6.94
C LEU A 51 2.91 -15.53 -5.66
N ARG A 52 2.93 -16.44 -4.69
CA ARG A 52 2.56 -16.12 -3.31
C ARG A 52 3.63 -15.18 -2.74
N PRO A 53 3.26 -14.01 -2.15
CA PRO A 53 4.23 -13.13 -1.51
C PRO A 53 4.92 -13.88 -0.38
N LEU A 54 6.22 -13.71 -0.22
CA LEU A 54 6.92 -14.21 0.96
C LEU A 54 6.36 -13.45 2.17
N ALA A 55 5.99 -14.17 3.23
CA ALA A 55 5.70 -13.53 4.51
C ALA A 55 6.96 -12.81 4.99
N ASP A 56 6.81 -11.60 5.54
CA ASP A 56 7.91 -10.92 6.21
C ASP A 56 8.57 -11.89 7.21
N PRO A 57 9.91 -11.85 7.36
CA PRO A 57 10.58 -12.67 8.36
C PRO A 57 9.93 -12.40 9.73
N PRO A 58 9.70 -13.45 10.54
CA PRO A 58 9.13 -13.25 11.87
C PRO A 58 10.02 -12.26 12.64
N ILE A 59 9.38 -11.27 13.26
CA ILE A 59 10.04 -10.39 14.22
C ILE A 59 10.53 -11.32 15.35
N ASP A 60 11.84 -11.49 15.47
CA ASP A 60 12.51 -12.25 16.54
C ASP A 60 12.02 -11.73 17.91
N SER A 61 10.95 -12.33 18.42
CA SER A 61 10.57 -12.23 19.82
C SER A 61 11.25 -13.40 20.48
N GLY A 62 12.34 -13.12 21.18
CA GLY A 62 13.37 -14.10 21.50
C GLY A 62 12.86 -15.36 22.21
N GLY A 63 13.48 -16.48 21.83
CA GLY A 63 13.26 -17.80 22.43
C GLY A 63 12.95 -18.83 21.36
N GLU A 64 13.93 -19.69 21.08
CA GLU A 64 13.88 -20.99 20.40
C GLU A 64 13.54 -21.13 18.90
N SER A 65 14.55 -21.67 18.20
CA SER A 65 14.58 -22.31 16.87
C SER A 65 14.43 -21.42 15.63
N ASN A 66 15.56 -20.82 15.25
CA ASN A 66 15.87 -20.37 13.90
C ASN A 66 15.76 -21.52 12.89
N ASN A 67 14.55 -21.80 12.41
CA ASN A 67 14.38 -22.51 11.15
C ASN A 67 14.29 -21.45 10.05
N GLY A 68 15.47 -20.94 9.65
CA GLY A 68 15.66 -20.05 8.51
C GLY A 68 15.34 -20.77 7.20
N GLN A 69 14.08 -21.16 7.03
CA GLN A 69 13.57 -21.65 5.76
C GLN A 69 13.61 -20.48 4.79
N ASN A 70 14.63 -20.49 3.93
CA ASN A 70 14.59 -19.83 2.64
C ASN A 70 13.36 -20.38 1.90
N ALA A 71 12.19 -19.77 2.14
CA ALA A 71 10.94 -20.22 1.58
C ALA A 71 11.03 -20.03 0.07
N MET A 72 11.19 -21.14 -0.67
CA MET A 72 11.14 -21.10 -2.12
C MET A 72 9.80 -20.46 -2.53
N PRO A 73 9.81 -19.49 -3.47
CA PRO A 73 8.59 -18.83 -3.87
C PRO A 73 7.64 -19.84 -4.53
N VAL A 74 6.37 -19.81 -4.12
CA VAL A 74 5.33 -20.68 -4.71
C VAL A 74 4.73 -19.98 -5.92
N ILE A 75 4.98 -20.51 -7.11
CA ILE A 75 4.34 -20.05 -8.36
C ILE A 75 2.91 -20.57 -8.38
N LEU A 76 1.96 -19.65 -8.44
CA LEU A 76 0.52 -19.92 -8.53
C LEU A 76 0.06 -20.06 -9.98
N SER A 77 0.66 -19.31 -10.90
CA SER A 77 0.34 -19.33 -12.33
C SER A 77 1.46 -18.73 -13.17
N SER A 78 1.50 -19.10 -14.45
CA SER A 78 2.37 -18.47 -15.46
C SER A 78 1.58 -18.15 -16.72
N SER A 79 1.96 -17.09 -17.42
CA SER A 79 1.35 -16.70 -18.70
C SER A 79 2.38 -16.07 -19.63
N GLN A 80 2.13 -16.17 -20.93
CA GLN A 80 2.97 -15.58 -21.97
C GLN A 80 2.11 -14.76 -22.93
N LEU A 81 2.57 -13.57 -23.28
CA LEU A 81 1.95 -12.67 -24.26
C LEU A 81 3.01 -12.12 -25.20
N VAL A 82 2.72 -12.08 -26.51
CA VAL A 82 3.59 -11.41 -27.49
C VAL A 82 2.89 -10.14 -27.98
N VAL A 83 3.57 -9.00 -27.85
CA VAL A 83 3.09 -7.69 -28.29
C VAL A 83 4.06 -7.13 -29.32
N THR A 84 3.52 -6.61 -30.42
CA THR A 84 4.31 -5.95 -31.46
C THR A 84 4.52 -4.48 -31.10
N SER A 85 5.75 -3.98 -31.21
CA SER A 85 6.06 -2.57 -30.96
C SER A 85 5.48 -1.63 -32.02
N ASP A 86 5.02 -0.45 -31.58
CA ASP A 86 4.46 0.59 -32.45
C ASP A 86 5.53 1.41 -33.18
N SER A 87 5.11 2.46 -33.91
CA SER A 87 6.02 3.35 -34.67
C SER A 87 7.00 4.13 -33.80
N SER A 88 6.74 4.27 -32.50
CA SER A 88 7.64 4.87 -31.52
C SER A 88 8.53 3.84 -30.81
N GLY A 89 8.40 2.57 -31.20
CA GLY A 89 9.08 1.43 -30.61
C GLY A 89 8.52 1.04 -29.24
N LEU A 90 7.29 1.43 -28.91
CA LEU A 90 6.70 1.13 -27.61
C LEU A 90 5.89 -0.17 -27.64
N ALA A 91 5.99 -0.94 -26.57
CA ALA A 91 5.16 -2.12 -26.29
C ALA A 91 4.66 -2.06 -24.85
N SER A 92 3.41 -2.44 -24.61
CA SER A 92 2.79 -2.33 -23.29
C SER A 92 2.12 -3.62 -22.84
N LEU A 93 2.19 -3.88 -21.53
CA LEU A 93 1.50 -4.96 -20.84
C LEU A 93 0.81 -4.38 -19.60
N VAL A 94 -0.44 -4.76 -19.36
CA VAL A 94 -1.08 -4.55 -18.05
C VAL A 94 -0.85 -5.81 -17.21
N PRO A 95 -0.11 -5.75 -16.09
CA PRO A 95 0.04 -6.90 -15.20
C PRO A 95 -1.32 -7.37 -14.69
N TRP A 96 -1.55 -8.68 -14.70
CA TRP A 96 -2.81 -9.25 -14.25
C TRP A 96 -2.56 -10.46 -13.34
N PRO A 97 -3.14 -10.49 -12.12
CA PRO A 97 -2.96 -11.60 -11.19
C PRO A 97 -3.75 -12.87 -11.57
N GLY A 98 -4.52 -12.85 -12.65
CA GLY A 98 -5.38 -13.96 -13.04
C GLY A 98 -6.65 -14.03 -12.19
N SER A 99 -7.15 -15.26 -12.00
CA SER A 99 -8.26 -15.57 -11.09
C SER A 99 -7.81 -15.77 -9.64
N ASN A 100 -6.57 -15.43 -9.29
CA ASN A 100 -6.06 -15.60 -7.94
C ASN A 100 -6.69 -14.57 -7.00
N SER A 101 -7.45 -15.06 -6.02
CA SER A 101 -8.02 -14.22 -4.97
C SER A 101 -6.98 -14.00 -3.86
N GLY A 102 -6.48 -12.77 -3.72
CA GLY A 102 -5.69 -12.34 -2.56
C GLY A 102 -4.41 -11.63 -2.91
N ALA A 103 -3.57 -11.41 -1.89
CA ALA A 103 -2.28 -10.78 -2.06
C ALA A 103 -1.35 -11.67 -2.88
N VAL A 104 -0.77 -11.11 -3.94
CA VAL A 104 0.09 -11.81 -4.89
C VAL A 104 1.23 -10.92 -5.36
N GLN A 105 2.34 -11.55 -5.72
CA GLN A 105 3.43 -10.92 -6.44
C GLN A 105 3.38 -11.37 -7.89
N ILE A 106 3.57 -10.45 -8.82
CA ILE A 106 3.66 -10.72 -10.25
C ILE A 106 5.06 -10.35 -10.69
N GLU A 107 5.82 -11.35 -11.10
CA GLU A 107 7.13 -11.17 -11.73
C GLU A 107 6.96 -11.27 -13.24
N VAL A 108 7.50 -10.29 -13.97
CA VAL A 108 7.41 -10.26 -15.44
C VAL A 108 8.79 -10.15 -16.03
N VAL A 109 9.09 -11.03 -16.98
CA VAL A 109 10.27 -11.01 -17.82
C VAL A 109 9.82 -10.67 -19.24
N ALA A 110 10.27 -9.53 -19.75
CA ALA A 110 10.05 -9.11 -21.12
C ALA A 110 11.32 -9.33 -21.95
N SER A 111 11.18 -9.87 -23.16
CA SER A 111 12.30 -10.08 -24.08
C SER A 111 11.96 -9.68 -25.52
N ALA A 112 12.97 -9.19 -26.24
CA ALA A 112 12.87 -8.83 -27.65
C ALA A 112 14.11 -9.37 -28.39
N GLY A 113 13.87 -10.26 -29.36
CA GLY A 113 14.96 -11.01 -30.00
C GLY A 113 15.72 -11.89 -29.01
N THR A 114 17.03 -12.04 -29.20
CA THR A 114 17.87 -12.99 -28.44
C THR A 114 18.68 -12.36 -27.31
N SER A 115 18.75 -11.03 -27.23
CA SER A 115 19.69 -10.34 -26.33
C SER A 115 19.06 -9.22 -25.52
N ALA A 116 17.87 -8.74 -25.88
CA ALA A 116 17.15 -7.78 -25.06
C ALA A 116 16.26 -8.52 -24.08
N ALA A 117 16.51 -8.36 -22.78
CA ALA A 117 15.66 -8.85 -21.72
C ALA A 117 15.54 -7.79 -20.62
N GLN A 118 14.37 -7.72 -20.00
CA GLN A 118 14.09 -6.80 -18.92
C GLN A 118 13.11 -7.43 -17.94
N GLN A 119 13.37 -7.26 -16.64
CA GLN A 119 12.54 -7.82 -15.58
C GLN A 119 11.92 -6.70 -14.73
N PHE A 120 10.70 -6.93 -14.27
CA PHE A 120 10.03 -6.06 -13.30
C PHE A 120 9.02 -6.84 -12.45
N THR A 121 8.63 -6.22 -11.33
CA THR A 121 7.70 -6.79 -10.37
C THR A 121 6.52 -5.86 -10.15
N ALA A 122 5.34 -6.43 -9.93
CA ALA A 122 4.14 -5.75 -9.49
C ALA A 122 3.49 -6.52 -8.33
N LEU A 123 2.96 -5.82 -7.33
CA LEU A 123 2.48 -6.41 -6.08
C LEU A 123 1.02 -6.04 -5.85
N SER A 124 0.22 -7.02 -5.45
CA SER A 124 -1.12 -6.83 -4.91
C SER A 124 -1.11 -7.19 -3.43
N LEU A 125 -1.50 -6.25 -2.57
CA LEU A 125 -1.48 -6.40 -1.11
C LEU A 125 -2.87 -6.21 -0.52
N TRP A 126 -3.15 -6.88 0.59
CA TRP A 126 -4.39 -6.65 1.33
C TRP A 126 -4.47 -5.19 1.82
N PRO A 127 -5.67 -4.59 1.87
CA PRO A 127 -5.82 -3.30 2.53
C PRO A 127 -5.33 -3.40 3.97
N VAL A 128 -4.45 -2.50 4.37
CA VAL A 128 -4.13 -2.32 5.79
C VAL A 128 -5.26 -1.49 6.39
N PRO A 129 -5.94 -1.95 7.45
CA PRO A 129 -6.90 -1.11 8.16
C PRO A 129 -6.17 0.17 8.61
N ALA A 130 -6.69 1.34 8.24
CA ALA A 130 -6.17 2.58 8.78
C ALA A 130 -6.27 2.48 10.31
N ALA A 131 -5.15 2.65 11.01
CA ALA A 131 -5.21 2.85 12.45
C ALA A 131 -6.19 4.00 12.68
N SER A 132 -7.24 3.76 13.46
CA SER A 132 -8.15 4.81 13.87
C SER A 132 -7.30 5.89 14.52
N VAL A 133 -7.12 7.02 13.84
CA VAL A 133 -6.66 8.24 14.49
C VAL A 133 -7.70 8.50 15.55
N GLY A 134 -7.35 8.23 16.81
CA GLY A 134 -8.25 8.44 17.93
C GLY A 134 -8.79 9.85 17.80
N VAL A 135 -10.10 9.96 17.59
CA VAL A 135 -10.79 11.24 17.70
C VAL A 135 -10.50 11.71 19.11
N ALA A 136 -9.60 12.69 19.25
CA ALA A 136 -9.42 13.40 20.49
C ALA A 136 -10.82 13.88 20.91
N ALA A 137 -11.26 13.46 22.09
CA ALA A 137 -12.53 13.89 22.65
C ALA A 137 -12.62 15.43 22.55
N PRO A 138 -13.80 15.99 22.22
CA PRO A 138 -13.95 17.43 22.16
C PRO A 138 -13.61 18.03 23.53
N VAL A 139 -12.59 18.88 23.56
CA VAL A 139 -12.29 19.73 24.72
C VAL A 139 -13.53 20.58 24.97
N PRO A 140 -14.16 20.57 26.16
CA PRO A 140 -15.28 21.46 26.41
C PRO A 140 -14.76 22.91 26.38
N LEU A 141 -15.24 23.68 25.41
CA LEU A 141 -15.04 25.11 25.33
C LEU A 141 -15.74 25.73 26.55
N ALA A 142 -14.95 26.20 27.53
CA ALA A 142 -15.47 26.94 28.68
C ALA A 142 -16.22 28.18 28.16
N ALA A 143 -17.54 28.11 28.20
CA ALA A 143 -18.43 29.21 27.85
C ALA A 143 -18.15 30.42 28.74
N GLY A 144 -18.09 31.58 28.09
CA GLY A 144 -17.67 32.86 28.67
C GLY A 144 -18.44 33.28 29.91
N VAL A 145 -17.72 34.00 30.77
CA VAL A 145 -18.21 34.77 31.90
C VAL A 145 -18.99 35.98 31.39
N PRO A 146 -20.26 36.20 31.77
CA PRO A 146 -20.86 37.52 31.70
C PRO A 146 -20.72 38.23 33.05
N SER A 147 -19.85 39.24 33.09
CA SER A 147 -19.82 40.25 34.15
C SER A 147 -20.92 41.28 33.90
N SER A 148 -21.88 41.43 34.81
CA SER A 148 -22.76 42.61 34.90
C SER A 148 -23.29 42.76 36.33
N GLN A 149 -22.74 43.74 37.05
CA GLN A 149 -23.15 44.16 38.39
C GLN A 149 -24.50 44.90 38.35
N THR A 150 -25.36 44.73 39.36
CA THR A 150 -26.30 45.78 39.82
C THR A 150 -26.61 45.64 41.33
N ARG A 151 -25.76 46.32 42.12
CA ARG A 151 -26.03 47.26 43.23
C ARG A 151 -27.36 47.22 44.04
N ARG A 152 -27.21 46.97 45.37
CA ARG A 152 -27.99 47.44 46.57
C ARG A 152 -29.37 46.76 46.80
N GLN A 153 -29.78 46.30 47.99
CA GLN A 153 -29.77 46.95 49.32
C GLN A 153 -29.80 45.96 50.51
N ASN A 154 -29.16 46.43 51.59
CA ASN A 154 -29.24 46.13 53.03
C ASN A 154 -30.59 45.66 53.62
N SER A 155 -30.57 44.69 54.57
CA SER A 155 -31.14 44.79 55.95
C SER A 155 -31.60 43.46 56.58
N GLY A 156 -31.08 43.14 57.79
CA GLY A 156 -31.75 42.34 58.85
C GLY A 156 -31.44 40.83 58.89
N ASN A 157 -30.51 40.30 59.68
CA ASN A 157 -30.48 40.03 61.14
C ASN A 157 -30.31 38.50 61.35
N PRO A 158 -29.52 38.02 62.34
CA PRO A 158 -29.09 36.63 62.43
C PRO A 158 -29.97 35.81 63.39
N ASP A 159 -30.12 34.51 63.16
CA ASP A 159 -30.61 33.58 64.18
C ASP A 159 -30.03 32.17 63.97
N PHE A 160 -29.30 31.70 64.98
CA PHE A 160 -29.00 30.29 65.27
C PHE A 160 -29.63 30.02 66.65
N PRO A 161 -30.22 28.84 66.93
CA PRO A 161 -29.39 27.82 67.59
C PRO A 161 -29.72 26.33 67.33
N GLU A 162 -28.71 25.52 67.65
CA GLU A 162 -28.60 24.09 68.01
C GLU A 162 -29.83 23.16 68.09
N ARG A 163 -29.63 21.90 67.62
CA ARG A 163 -29.75 20.68 68.46
C ARG A 163 -29.14 19.42 67.82
N SER A 164 -28.03 18.99 68.41
CA SER A 164 -27.62 17.64 68.88
C SER A 164 -28.05 16.34 68.14
N GLU A 165 -27.06 15.47 67.93
CA GLU A 165 -26.96 14.08 67.39
C GLU A 165 -27.84 13.01 68.12
N PRO A 166 -27.75 11.64 67.93
CA PRO A 166 -26.91 10.79 67.06
C PRO A 166 -27.55 9.51 66.42
N GLN A 167 -26.74 8.81 65.61
CA GLN A 167 -26.66 7.37 65.28
C GLN A 167 -27.86 6.41 65.48
N LYS A 168 -28.12 5.55 64.47
CA LYS A 168 -28.04 4.07 64.64
C LYS A 168 -28.08 3.30 63.31
N ASN A 169 -27.07 2.46 63.12
CA ASN A 169 -27.02 1.34 62.18
C ASN A 169 -28.27 0.44 62.26
N LEU A 170 -28.71 -0.13 61.13
CA LEU A 170 -29.21 -1.51 61.11
C LEU A 170 -29.13 -2.13 59.71
N ARG A 171 -28.19 -3.09 59.61
CA ARG A 171 -28.12 -4.31 58.79
C ARG A 171 -28.61 -4.32 57.35
#